data_AF-A0A9Q3BY21-F1
#
_entry.id   AF-A0A9Q3BY21-F1
#
_cell.length_a   1.000
_cell.length_b   1.000
_cell.length_c   1.000
_cell.angle_alpha   90.00
_cell.angle_beta   90.00
_cell.angle_gamma   90.00
#
_symmetry.space_group_name_H-M   'P 1'
#
loop_
_entity.id
_entity.type
_entity.pdbx_description
1 polymer ?
#
loop_
_entity_poly.entity_id
_entity_poly.type
_entity_poly.pdbx_seq_one_letter_code
_entity_poly.pdbx_strand_id
1 'polypeptide(L)'
;MAQALVTRRSSIIPDQELIVDCGATHHMLNSEHIFVSLVKTPLVKVRTGYSSSSLFSKGTGTFIIISDGKVFNLEKCLFAPRLNCNLISLLGLNKDKITINR
;
A
#
# COMPACT_ATOMS: atom_id res chain seq x y z
N MET A 1 12.81 10.24 -33.72
CA MET A 1 13.30 9.89 -32.36
C MET A 1 12.77 10.95 -31.40
N ALA A 2 11.87 10.58 -30.51
CA ALA A 2 11.40 11.46 -29.44
C ALA A 2 11.50 10.69 -28.13
N GLN A 3 12.47 11.06 -27.30
CA GLN A 3 12.61 10.54 -25.95
C GLN A 3 11.68 11.35 -25.03
N ALA A 4 10.75 10.68 -24.36
CA ALA A 4 10.02 11.25 -23.24
C ALA A 4 10.72 10.83 -21.95
N LEU A 5 11.40 11.79 -21.31
CA LEU A 5 12.00 11.59 -19.99
C LEU A 5 10.91 11.72 -18.92
N VAL A 6 10.27 10.61 -18.58
CA VAL A 6 9.33 10.56 -17.45
C VAL A 6 10.14 10.40 -16.17
N THR A 7 10.63 11.50 -15.61
CA THR A 7 11.18 11.49 -14.24
C THR A 7 10.04 11.70 -13.28
N ARG A 8 9.31 10.63 -12.94
CA ARG A 8 8.41 10.65 -11.78
C ARG A 8 9.33 10.61 -10.57
N ARG A 9 9.73 11.79 -10.06
CA ARG A 9 10.25 11.89 -8.69
C ARG A 9 9.11 11.41 -7.80
N SER A 10 9.12 10.13 -7.42
CA SER A 10 8.40 9.72 -6.24
C SER A 10 9.07 10.48 -5.11
N SER A 11 8.42 11.54 -4.64
CA SER A 11 8.60 11.97 -3.26
C SER A 11 8.29 10.74 -2.42
N ILE A 12 9.30 9.93 -2.14
CA ILE A 12 9.35 9.10 -0.96
C ILE A 12 9.07 10.11 0.15
N ILE A 13 7.83 10.14 0.62
CA ILE A 13 7.45 10.98 1.76
C ILE A 13 8.30 10.41 2.89
N PRO A 14 9.29 11.16 3.44
CA PRO A 14 10.34 10.58 4.27
C PRO A 14 9.86 9.92 5.58
N ASP A 15 8.59 10.04 5.94
CA ASP A 15 8.07 9.69 7.28
C ASP A 15 6.82 8.79 7.26
N GLN A 16 6.54 8.11 6.16
CA GLN A 16 5.40 7.18 6.10
C GLN A 16 5.84 5.79 6.55
N GLU A 17 5.65 5.48 7.83
CA GLU A 17 5.95 4.18 8.41
C GLU A 17 5.17 3.06 7.70
N LEU A 18 5.91 2.08 7.18
CA LEU A 18 5.39 0.86 6.57
C LEU A 18 5.61 -0.31 7.54
N ILE A 19 4.53 -0.85 8.08
CA ILE A 19 4.56 -2.01 8.96
C ILE A 19 4.17 -3.24 8.16
N VAL A 20 5.02 -4.27 8.19
CA VAL A 20 4.66 -5.59 7.67
C VAL A 20 3.84 -6.31 8.73
N ASP A 21 2.60 -6.68 8.38
CA ASP A 21 1.62 -7.24 9.32
C ASP A 21 1.16 -8.63 8.83
N CYS A 22 1.34 -9.65 9.66
CA CYS A 22 0.89 -11.02 9.39
C CYS A 22 -0.60 -11.25 9.68
N GLY A 23 -1.23 -10.38 10.49
CA GLY A 23 -2.66 -10.42 10.79
C GLY A 23 -3.51 -9.70 9.74
N ALA A 24 -2.90 -8.85 8.91
CA ALA A 24 -3.58 -8.20 7.80
C ALA A 24 -3.76 -9.17 6.62
N THR A 25 -4.94 -9.13 6.00
CA THR A 25 -5.20 -9.86 4.74
C THR A 25 -4.95 -9.01 3.50
N HIS A 26 -5.04 -7.68 3.62
CA HIS A 26 -4.86 -6.73 2.53
C HIS A 26 -3.79 -5.71 2.89
N HIS A 27 -3.06 -5.21 1.89
CA HIS A 27 -2.27 -4.00 2.05
C HIS A 27 -3.22 -2.82 2.27
N MET A 28 -2.93 -1.96 3.24
CA MET A 28 -3.75 -0.80 3.56
C MET A 28 -2.86 0.44 3.69
N LEU A 29 -3.22 1.49 2.97
CA LEU A 29 -2.43 2.70 2.85
C LEU A 29 -3.28 3.91 3.21
N ASN A 30 -2.71 4.87 3.95
CA ASN A 30 -3.45 5.98 4.52
C ASN A 30 -3.41 7.27 3.68
N SER A 31 -2.51 7.34 2.70
CA SER A 31 -2.36 8.50 1.81
C SER A 31 -2.76 8.14 0.39
N GLU A 32 -3.59 8.96 -0.25
CA GLU A 32 -3.94 8.78 -1.66
C GLU A 32 -2.77 9.06 -2.59
N HIS A 33 -1.88 9.97 -2.20
CA HIS A 33 -0.78 10.45 -3.06
C HIS A 33 0.30 9.40 -3.32
N ILE A 34 0.37 8.35 -2.49
CA ILE A 34 1.38 7.30 -2.66
C ILE A 34 0.96 6.22 -3.65
N PHE A 35 -0.32 6.19 -4.05
CA PHE A 35 -0.80 5.26 -5.06
C PHE A 35 -0.32 5.68 -6.47
N VAL A 36 0.07 4.69 -7.26
CA VAL A 36 0.34 4.88 -8.70
C VAL A 36 -0.97 4.97 -9.46
N SER A 37 -1.94 4.16 -9.08
CA SER A 37 -3.31 4.20 -9.54
C SER A 37 -4.24 3.96 -8.35
N LEU A 38 -5.33 4.71 -8.29
CA LEU A 38 -6.35 4.55 -7.25
C LEU A 38 -7.73 4.67 -7.89
N VAL A 39 -8.54 3.63 -7.75
CA VAL A 39 -9.95 3.66 -8.11
C VAL A 39 -10.75 3.89 -6.85
N LYS A 40 -11.48 5.01 -6.79
CA LYS A 40 -12.39 5.29 -5.68
C LYS A 40 -13.57 4.33 -5.72
N THR A 41 -13.96 3.83 -4.55
CA THR A 41 -15.11 2.94 -4.39
C THR A 41 -16.04 3.52 -3.32
N PRO A 42 -17.31 3.04 -3.24
CA PRO A 42 -18.12 3.28 -2.05
C PRO A 42 -17.35 2.91 -0.78
N LEU A 43 -17.71 3.54 0.34
CA LEU A 43 -17.11 3.24 1.64
C LEU A 43 -17.33 1.78 2.00
N VAL A 44 -16.25 0.99 2.07
CA VAL A 44 -16.29 -0.41 2.49
C VAL A 44 -15.73 -0.52 3.89
N LYS A 45 -16.49 -1.14 4.81
CA LYS A 45 -16.00 -1.42 6.16
C LYS A 45 -14.90 -2.47 6.10
N VAL A 46 -13.73 -2.15 6.63
CA VAL A 46 -12.62 -3.09 6.81
C VAL A 46 -12.84 -3.83 8.12
N ARG A 47 -12.81 -5.16 8.07
CA ARG A 47 -12.88 -5.99 9.29
C ARG A 47 -11.52 -5.96 9.98
N THR A 48 -11.50 -5.39 11.17
CA THR A 48 -10.35 -5.39 12.09
C THR A 48 -10.57 -6.43 13.19
N GLY A 49 -9.50 -7.00 13.73
CA GLY A 49 -9.57 -7.90 14.90
C GLY A 49 -10.06 -7.21 16.18
N TYR A 50 -10.03 -5.87 16.21
CA TYR A 50 -10.57 -5.04 17.29
C TYR A 50 -11.93 -4.44 16.90
N SER A 51 -12.95 -4.60 17.76
CA SER A 51 -14.37 -4.43 17.40
C SER A 51 -14.92 -3.00 17.57
N SER A 52 -14.21 -2.09 18.25
CA SER A 52 -14.75 -0.79 18.66
C SER A 52 -14.44 0.37 17.70
N SER A 53 -13.47 0.22 16.79
CA SER A 53 -13.14 1.25 15.78
C SER A 53 -13.46 0.73 14.37
N SER A 54 -14.46 1.32 13.72
CA SER A 54 -14.75 0.99 12.31
C SER A 54 -13.72 1.66 11.39
N LEU A 55 -12.83 0.86 10.79
CA LEU A 55 -11.95 1.27 9.70
C LEU A 55 -12.71 1.15 8.38
N PHE A 56 -12.49 2.09 7.46
CA PHE A 56 -13.14 2.09 6.15
C PHE A 56 -12.11 2.28 5.03
N SER A 57 -12.30 1.54 3.95
CA SER A 57 -11.63 1.77 2.67
C SER A 57 -12.47 2.72 1.80
N LYS A 58 -11.79 3.64 1.11
CA LYS A 58 -12.36 4.58 0.14
C LYS A 58 -11.91 4.30 -1.30
N GLY A 59 -11.23 3.19 -1.53
CA GLY A 59 -10.77 2.83 -2.86
C GLY A 59 -9.76 1.70 -2.84
N THR A 60 -9.44 1.23 -4.04
CA THR A 60 -8.47 0.17 -4.27
C THR A 60 -7.49 0.61 -5.35
N GLY A 61 -6.21 0.32 -5.15
CA GLY A 61 -5.18 0.80 -6.06
C GLY A 61 -3.89 -0.01 -6.03
N THR A 62 -2.90 0.52 -6.74
CA THR A 62 -1.55 -0.05 -6.84
C THR A 62 -0.54 0.84 -6.14
N PHE A 63 0.30 0.23 -5.30
CA PHE A 63 1.43 0.87 -4.64
C PHE A 63 2.73 0.19 -5.05
N ILE A 64 3.81 0.96 -5.13
CA ILE A 64 5.12 0.45 -5.55
C ILE A 64 6.11 0.62 -4.40
N ILE A 65 6.76 -0.49 -4.03
CA ILE A 65 7.92 -0.48 -3.15
C ILE A 65 9.17 -0.65 -4.00
N ILE A 66 10.17 0.18 -3.77
CA ILE A 66 11.49 0.05 -4.40
C ILE A 66 12.49 -0.25 -3.27
N SER A 67 13.17 -1.40 -3.37
CA SER A 67 14.18 -1.83 -2.40
C SER A 67 15.28 -2.57 -3.13
N ASP A 68 16.54 -2.21 -2.87
CA ASP A 68 17.74 -2.79 -3.50
C ASP A 68 17.66 -2.86 -5.04
N GLY A 69 17.11 -1.81 -5.67
CA GLY A 69 16.92 -1.74 -7.12
C GLY A 69 15.81 -2.65 -7.67
N LYS A 70 15.14 -3.43 -6.81
CA LYS A 70 13.96 -4.24 -7.17
C LYS A 70 12.69 -3.43 -6.99
N VAL A 71 11.76 -3.61 -7.93
CA VAL A 71 10.45 -2.96 -7.93
C VAL A 71 9.38 -4.00 -7.57
N PHE A 72 8.62 -3.71 -6.53
CA PHE A 72 7.51 -4.55 -6.05
C PHE A 72 6.20 -3.82 -6.28
N ASN A 73 5.37 -4.34 -7.19
CA ASN A 73 4.02 -3.85 -7.41
C ASN A 73 3.06 -4.56 -6.44
N LEU A 74 2.51 -3.80 -5.51
CA LEU A 74 1.47 -4.26 -4.60
C LEU A 74 0.12 -3.84 -5.18
N GLU A 75 -0.56 -4.81 -5.79
CA GLU A 75 -1.90 -4.62 -6.35
C GLU A 75 -2.98 -4.77 -5.27
N LYS A 76 -4.18 -4.28 -5.56
CA LYS A 76 -5.35 -4.39 -4.70
C LYS A 76 -5.13 -3.81 -3.29
N CYS A 77 -4.28 -2.79 -3.16
CA CYS A 77 -4.07 -2.06 -1.92
C CYS A 77 -5.33 -1.25 -1.58
N LEU A 78 -5.80 -1.33 -0.35
CA LEU A 78 -6.94 -0.56 0.14
C LEU A 78 -6.50 0.84 0.56
N PHE A 79 -7.24 1.86 0.14
CA PHE A 79 -7.03 3.23 0.61
C PHE A 79 -7.87 3.47 1.89
N ALA A 80 -7.19 3.51 3.04
CA ALA A 80 -7.79 3.65 4.36
C ALA A 80 -7.27 4.93 5.06
N PRO A 81 -7.87 6.11 4.81
CA PRO A 81 -7.31 7.40 5.25
C PRO A 81 -7.29 7.63 6.77
N ARG A 82 -8.01 6.80 7.53
CA ARG A 82 -8.04 6.88 9.00
C ARG A 82 -7.07 5.89 9.67
N LEU A 83 -6.22 5.24 8.88
CA LEU A 83 -5.23 4.30 9.38
C LEU A 83 -3.99 5.06 9.84
N ASN A 84 -3.51 4.75 11.05
CA ASN A 84 -2.42 5.49 11.70
C ASN A 84 -1.06 5.27 11.02
N CYS A 85 -0.85 4.11 10.39
CA CYS A 85 0.36 3.73 9.67
C CYS A 85 0.00 2.96 8.39
N ASN A 86 0.94 2.81 7.47
CA ASN A 86 0.71 1.97 6.29
C ASN A 86 0.98 0.51 6.64
N LEU A 87 0.08 -0.39 6.25
CA LEU A 87 0.17 -1.82 6.54
C LEU A 87 0.42 -2.61 5.26
N ILE A 88 1.50 -3.38 5.25
CA ILE A 88 1.82 -4.33 4.21
C ILE A 88 1.45 -5.73 4.72
N SER A 89 0.33 -6.26 4.24
CA SER A 89 -0.09 -7.65 4.51
C SER A 89 0.98 -8.64 4.05
N LEU A 90 1.54 -9.40 4.99
CA LEU A 90 2.46 -10.50 4.68
C LEU A 90 1.77 -11.59 3.84
N LEU A 91 0.46 -11.80 4.07
CA LEU A 91 -0.35 -12.76 3.32
C LEU A 91 -0.62 -12.30 1.87
N GLY A 92 -0.62 -10.99 1.65
CA GLY A 92 -0.83 -10.37 0.34
C GLY A 92 0.45 -10.23 -0.49
N LEU A 93 1.62 -10.45 0.12
CA LEU A 93 2.88 -10.48 -0.61
C LEU A 93 2.96 -11.74 -1.48
N ASN A 94 3.31 -11.57 -2.75
CA ASN A 94 3.65 -12.68 -3.62
C ASN A 94 4.90 -13.39 -3.09
N LYS A 95 4.71 -14.58 -2.53
CA LYS A 95 5.75 -15.38 -1.83
C LYS A 95 7.00 -15.63 -2.67
N ASP A 96 6.87 -15.63 -3.99
CA ASP A 96 7.96 -15.96 -4.90
C ASP A 96 8.94 -14.79 -5.15
N LYS A 97 8.67 -13.59 -4.60
CA LYS A 97 9.42 -12.38 -4.97
C LYS A 97 10.11 -11.68 -3.81
N ILE A 98 9.80 -11.99 -2.55
CA ILE A 98 10.23 -11.20 -1.40
C ILE A 98 10.92 -12.06 -0.35
N THR A 99 12.13 -11.68 0.02
CA THR A 99 12.88 -12.25 1.14
C THR A 99 12.86 -11.26 2.30
N ILE A 100 12.43 -11.70 3.48
CA ILE A 100 12.50 -10.92 4.72
C ILE A 100 13.75 -11.37 5.47
N ASN A 101 14.77 -10.51 5.47
CA ASN A 101 15.97 -10.74 6.26
C ASN A 101 15.81 -10.05 7.62
N ARG A 102 16.32 -10.70 8.67
CA ARG A 102 16.24 -10.22 10.05
C ARG A 102 17.55 -9.59 10.49
#